data_AF-A0A7J4B8Y1-F1
#
_entry.id   AF-A0A7J4B8Y1-F1
#
_cell.length_a   1.000
_cell.length_b   1.000
_cell.length_c   1.000
_cell.angle_alpha   90.00
_cell.angle_beta   90.00
_cell.angle_gamma   90.00
#
_symmetry.space_group_name_H-M   'P 1'
#
loop_
_entity.id
_entity.type
_entity.pdbx_description
1 polymer ?
#
loop_
_entity_poly.entity_id
_entity_poly.type
_entity_poly.pdbx_seq_one_letter_code
_entity_poly.pdbx_strand_id
1 'polypeptide(L)' 'MVYVKIHATTDISQDFREIVAICDEELLGKKFQEGNVVLHVNEEFFKGFL' A
#
# COMPACT_ATOMS: atom_id res chain seq x y z
N MET A 1 10.10 3.84 -11.45
CA MET A 1 9.93 4.80 -10.32
C MET A 1 9.17 4.05 -9.24
N VAL A 2 9.27 4.46 -7.99
CA VAL A 2 8.49 3.85 -6.90
C VAL A 2 7.47 4.86 -6.38
N TYR A 3 6.47 4.39 -5.67
CA TYR A 3 5.63 5.18 -4.79
C TYR A 3 5.93 4.79 -3.35
N VAL A 4 6.20 5.78 -2.52
CA VAL A 4 6.31 5.64 -1.06
C VAL A 4 5.19 6.42 -0.39
N LYS A 5 4.44 5.74 0.49
CA LYS A 5 3.37 6.35 1.29
C LYS A 5 3.48 5.95 2.76
N ILE A 6 3.47 6.95 3.65
CA ILE A 6 3.51 6.74 5.10
C ILE A 6 2.09 6.93 5.66
N HIS A 7 1.59 5.94 6.40
CA HIS A 7 0.34 6.02 7.15
C HIS A 7 0.64 5.99 8.64
N ALA A 8 0.21 7.01 9.37
CA ALA A 8 0.26 6.99 10.84
C ALA A 8 -1.06 6.42 11.39
N THR A 9 -0.96 5.43 12.26
CA THR A 9 -2.09 4.95 13.05
C THR A 9 -2.12 5.64 14.40
N THR A 10 -3.31 6.05 14.83
CA THR A 10 -3.56 6.60 16.17
C THR A 10 -3.98 5.52 17.16
N ASP A 11 -4.08 4.26 16.70
CA ASP A 11 -4.46 3.13 17.54
C ASP A 11 -3.32 2.76 18.48
N ILE A 12 -3.55 3.04 19.77
CA ILE A 12 -2.62 2.76 20.86
C ILE A 12 -2.46 1.26 21.15
N SER A 13 -3.28 0.39 20.56
CA SER A 13 -3.18 -1.07 20.69
C SER A 13 -2.19 -1.70 19.70
N GLN A 14 -1.69 -0.94 18.72
CA GLN A 14 -0.73 -1.42 17.74
C GLN A 14 0.71 -1.14 18.21
N ASP A 15 1.59 -2.15 18.06
CA ASP A 15 3.02 -2.01 18.40
C ASP A 15 3.76 -1.05 17.46
N PHE A 16 3.21 -0.82 16.26
CA PHE A 16 3.74 0.12 15.27
C PHE A 16 2.77 1.27 15.07
N ARG A 17 3.30 2.50 15.10
CA ARG A 17 2.53 3.73 14.90
C ARG A 17 2.50 4.19 13.44
N GLU A 18 3.39 3.65 12.61
CA GLU A 18 3.56 4.08 11.23
C GLU A 18 3.73 2.87 10.31
N ILE A 19 3.09 2.93 9.14
CA ILE A 19 3.20 1.94 8.06
C ILE A 19 3.80 2.64 6.86
N VAL A 20 4.89 2.09 6.32
CA VAL A 20 5.49 2.54 5.06
C VAL A 20 5.09 1.56 3.95
N ALA A 21 4.25 2.03 3.03
CA ALA A 21 3.90 1.31 1.82
C ALA A 21 4.85 1.71 0.68
N ILE A 22 5.40 0.72 -0.03
CA ILE A 22 6.26 0.90 -1.20
C ILE A 22 5.65 0.13 -2.37
N CYS A 23 5.53 0.76 -3.53
CA CYS A 23 4.94 0.14 -4.73
C CYS A 23 5.69 0.59 -5.98
N ASP A 24 6.07 -0.32 -6.86
CA ASP A 24 6.56 0.05 -8.19
C ASP A 24 5.45 0.75 -8.99
N GLU A 25 5.78 1.87 -9.64
CA GLU A 25 4.79 2.72 -10.31
C GLU A 25 3.97 1.93 -11.35
N GLU A 26 4.61 1.03 -12.10
CA GLU A 26 3.97 0.23 -13.15
C GLU A 26 2.97 -0.81 -12.63
N LEU A 27 2.92 -1.03 -11.30
CA LEU A 27 1.97 -1.94 -10.66
C LEU A 27 0.70 -1.22 -10.23
N LEU A 28 0.70 0.11 -10.12
CA LEU A 28 -0.45 0.88 -9.67
C LEU A 28 -1.66 0.67 -10.60
N GLY A 29 -2.82 0.41 -10.00
CA GLY A 29 -4.07 0.10 -10.70
C GLY A 29 -4.21 -1.35 -11.17
N LYS A 30 -3.15 -2.18 -11.06
CA LYS A 30 -3.22 -3.60 -11.45
C LYS A 30 -3.98 -4.45 -10.43
N LYS A 31 -4.46 -5.59 -10.93
CA LYS A 31 -5.07 -6.65 -10.14
C LYS A 31 -4.29 -7.94 -10.32
N PHE A 32 -3.99 -8.60 -9.21
CA PHE A 32 -3.36 -9.90 -9.19
C PHE A 32 -4.31 -10.89 -8.54
N GLN A 33 -4.34 -12.12 -9.03
CA GLN A 33 -5.23 -13.15 -8.52
C GLN A 33 -4.45 -14.45 -8.32
N GLU A 34 -4.57 -15.01 -7.13
CA GLU A 34 -4.05 -16.33 -6.78
C GLU A 34 -5.19 -17.15 -6.15
N GLY A 35 -5.70 -18.11 -6.91
CA GLY A 35 -6.92 -18.84 -6.56
C GLY A 35 -8.10 -17.89 -6.29
N ASN A 36 -8.52 -17.83 -5.03
CA ASN A 36 -9.67 -17.03 -4.57
C ASN A 36 -9.24 -15.68 -3.97
N VAL A 37 -7.94 -15.41 -3.88
CA VAL A 37 -7.40 -14.16 -3.33
C VAL A 37 -7.18 -13.18 -4.46
N VAL A 38 -7.72 -11.98 -4.32
CA VAL A 38 -7.54 -10.89 -5.30
C VAL A 38 -6.87 -9.71 -4.60
N LEU A 39 -5.69 -9.35 -5.08
CA LEU A 39 -4.97 -8.14 -4.65
C LEU A 39 -5.26 -7.01 -5.64
N HIS A 40 -5.86 -5.93 -5.15
CA HIS A 40 -6.01 -4.69 -5.90
C HIS A 40 -4.92 -3.71 -5.45
N VAL A 41 -3.99 -3.39 -6.36
CA VAL A 41 -2.98 -2.34 -6.13
C VAL A 41 -3.64 -0.99 -6.39
N ASN A 42 -4.50 -0.56 -5.47
CA ASN A 42 -5.32 0.64 -5.66
C ASN A 42 -4.57 1.93 -5.29
N GLU A 43 -5.00 3.05 -5.88
CA GLU A 43 -4.39 4.35 -5.63
C GLU A 43 -4.55 4.84 -4.20
N GLU A 44 -5.70 4.57 -3.57
CA GLU A 44 -5.99 5.02 -2.22
C GLU A 44 -4.94 4.53 -1.22
N PHE A 45 -4.51 3.27 -1.33
CA PHE A 45 -3.52 2.68 -0.42
C PHE A 45 -2.07 2.93 -0.88
N PHE A 46 -1.77 2.84 -2.17
CA PHE A 46 -0.38 2.80 -2.65
C PHE A 46 0.14 4.10 -3.28
N LYS A 47 -0.74 5.02 -3.73
CA LYS A 47 -0.29 6.23 -4.42
C LYS A 47 0.38 7.19 -3.43
N GLY A 48 1.68 7.33 -3.58
CA GLY A 48 2.56 8.14 -2.75
C GLY A 48 3.20 9.28 -3.52
N PHE A 49 4.19 9.91 -2.91
CA PHE A 49 4.85 11.11 -3.44
C PHE A 49 6.32 10.91 -3.81
N LEU A 50 6.90 9.73 -3.54
CA LEU A 50 8.31 9.43 -3.78
C LEU A 50 8.51 8.16 -4.59
#